data_AF-A0A842MU54-F1
#
_entry.id   AF-A0A842MU54-F1
#
_cell.length_a   1.000
_cell.length_b   1.000
_cell.length_c   1.000
_cell.angle_alpha   90.00
_cell.angle_beta   90.00
_cell.angle_gamma   90.00
#
_symmetry.space_group_name_H-M   'P 1'
#
loop_
_entity.id
_entity.type
_entity.pdbx_description
1 polymer ?
#
loop_
_entity_poly.entity_id
_entity_poly.type
_entity_poly.pdbx_seq_one_letter_code
_entity_poly.pdbx_strand_id
1 'polypeptide(L)' 'MQGACSKRRGVHAFILCPDFTHKAIARIVDVVGEGVSVNVARGDGPSNEAALKIMREIGWFEKRTTLCSRQKA' A
#
# COMPACT_ATOMS: atom_id res chain seq x y z
N MET A 1 2.85 -15.70 27.83
CA MET A 1 3.27 -14.79 26.74
C MET A 1 3.73 -15.65 25.57
N GLN A 2 2.82 -16.05 24.68
CA GLN A 2 3.16 -16.93 23.55
C GLN A 2 3.63 -16.05 22.40
N GLY A 3 4.95 -16.09 22.15
CA GLY A 3 5.62 -15.28 21.13
C GLY A 3 5.08 -15.55 19.73
N ALA A 4 5.09 -14.49 18.91
CA ALA A 4 4.51 -14.39 17.58
C ALA A 4 4.71 -15.65 16.70
N CYS A 5 3.63 -16.02 15.99
CA CYS A 5 3.53 -17.18 15.08
C CYS A 5 4.69 -17.29 14.05
N SER A 6 5.33 -16.18 13.73
CA SER A 6 6.47 -16.04 12.81
C SER A 6 7.70 -16.85 13.24
N LYS A 7 8.07 -16.86 14.54
CA LYS A 7 9.23 -17.63 15.02
C LYS A 7 9.08 -19.14 14.83
N ARG A 8 7.84 -19.65 14.93
CA ARG A 8 7.55 -21.08 14.81
C ARG A 8 7.59 -21.58 13.35
N ARG A 9 7.51 -20.68 12.38
CA ARG A 9 7.51 -20.98 10.93
C ARG A 9 8.80 -20.52 10.22
N GLY A 10 9.77 -19.95 10.94
CA GLY A 10 11.02 -19.46 10.35
C GLY A 10 10.81 -18.31 9.36
N VAL A 11 9.78 -17.48 9.56
CA VAL A 11 9.52 -16.33 8.69
C VAL A 11 10.33 -15.14 9.18
N HIS A 12 11.25 -14.66 8.32
CA HIS A 12 12.17 -13.56 8.63
C HIS A 12 11.74 -12.22 8.02
N ALA A 13 10.83 -12.25 7.04
CA ALA A 13 10.38 -11.06 6.33
C ALA A 13 8.97 -11.20 5.77
N PHE A 14 8.23 -10.09 5.79
CA PHE A 14 7.02 -9.88 5.00
C PHE A 14 7.31 -8.81 3.93
N ILE A 15 6.82 -9.04 2.70
CA ILE A 15 6.80 -8.05 1.62
C ILE A 15 5.34 -7.78 1.27
N LEU A 16 4.88 -6.56 1.50
CA LEU A 16 3.51 -6.13 1.33
C LEU A 16 3.35 -5.33 0.04
N CYS A 17 2.21 -5.47 -0.63
CA CYS A 17 1.83 -4.62 -1.75
C CYS A 17 1.63 -3.14 -1.31
N PRO A 18 1.69 -2.16 -2.23
CA PRO A 18 1.63 -0.74 -1.88
C PRO A 18 0.29 -0.27 -1.28
N ASP A 19 -0.76 -1.09 -1.36
CA ASP A 19 -2.13 -0.77 -0.93
C ASP A 19 -2.31 -0.69 0.61
N PHE A 20 -1.32 -1.17 1.38
CA PHE A 20 -1.38 -1.10 2.84
C PHE A 20 -1.15 0.32 3.37
N THR A 21 -2.08 0.80 4.21
CA THR A 21 -1.93 2.07 4.94
C THR A 21 -0.85 1.98 6.03
N HIS A 22 -0.24 3.11 6.40
CA HIS A 22 0.72 3.16 7.51
C HIS A 22 0.14 2.63 8.83
N LYS A 23 -1.15 2.88 9.11
CA LYS A 23 -1.85 2.34 10.29
C LYS A 23 -1.96 0.82 10.25
N ALA A 24 -2.25 0.25 9.07
CA ALA A 24 -2.32 -1.20 8.92
C ALA A 24 -0.93 -1.84 9.10
N ILE A 25 0.12 -1.22 8.56
CA ILE A 25 1.49 -1.68 8.71
C ILE A 25 1.94 -1.64 10.18
N ALA A 26 1.64 -0.57 10.92
CA ALA A 26 1.97 -0.47 12.34
C ALA A 26 1.37 -1.65 13.14
N ARG A 27 0.09 -1.96 12.90
CA ARG A 27 -0.56 -3.12 13.53
C ARG A 27 0.11 -4.45 13.19
N ILE A 28 0.59 -4.62 11.95
CA ILE A 28 1.31 -5.83 11.54
C ILE A 28 2.63 -5.92 12.31
N VAL A 29 3.38 -4.83 12.41
CA VAL A 29 4.65 -4.77 13.16
C VAL A 29 4.43 -5.14 14.63
N ASP A 30 3.40 -4.58 15.28
CA ASP A 30 3.08 -4.86 16.68
C ASP A 30 2.76 -6.34 16.94
N VAL A 31 2.06 -6.99 16.00
CA VAL A 31 1.68 -8.41 16.11
C VAL A 31 2.85 -9.35 15.79
N VAL A 32 3.66 -8.99 14.81
CA VAL A 32 4.79 -9.80 14.36
C VAL A 32 5.94 -9.77 15.38
N GLY A 33 6.13 -8.64 16.05
CA GLY A 33 7.17 -8.45 17.06
C GLY A 33 8.59 -8.36 16.48
N GLU A 34 9.57 -8.35 17.38
CA GLU A 34 10.98 -8.16 17.03
C GLU A 34 11.58 -9.36 16.26
N GLY A 35 12.56 -9.06 15.41
CA GLY A 35 13.34 -10.06 14.66
C GLY A 35 12.74 -10.48 13.32
N VAL A 36 11.68 -9.82 12.87
CA VAL A 36 11.06 -10.05 11.56
C VAL A 36 10.85 -8.72 10.87
N SER A 37 11.33 -8.60 9.63
CA SER A 37 11.17 -7.38 8.85
C SER A 37 9.78 -7.29 8.21
N VAL A 38 9.21 -6.08 8.17
CA VAL A 38 7.97 -5.79 7.45
C VAL A 38 8.27 -4.72 6.41
N ASN A 39 8.27 -5.11 5.14
CA ASN A 39 8.63 -4.25 4.02
C ASN A 39 7.41 -4.00 3.14
N VAL A 40 7.32 -2.83 2.52
CA VAL A 40 6.29 -2.52 1.53
C VAL A 40 6.96 -2.36 0.18
N ALA A 41 6.56 -3.17 -0.80
CA ALA A 41 6.96 -3.07 -2.19
C ALA A 41 6.34 -1.81 -2.80
N ARG A 42 6.94 -0.66 -2.50
CA ARG A 42 6.67 0.59 -3.21
C ARG A 42 7.46 0.58 -4.52
N GLY A 43 6.89 1.18 -5.55
CA GLY A 43 7.63 1.39 -6.81
C GLY A 43 8.91 2.17 -6.53
N ASP A 44 9.91 2.01 -7.39
CA ASP A 44 11.13 2.80 -7.32
C ASP A 44 10.84 4.28 -7.63
N GLY A 45 11.70 5.18 -7.12
CA GLY A 45 11.56 6.61 -7.32
C GLY A 45 11.41 7.00 -8.80
N PRO A 46 12.34 6.60 -9.68
CA PRO A 46 12.26 6.90 -11.11
C PRO A 46 10.99 6.39 -11.80
N SER A 47 10.61 5.11 -11.60
CA SER A 47 9.40 4.57 -12.22
C SER A 47 8.14 5.25 -11.69
N ASN A 48 8.09 5.58 -10.40
CA ASN A 48 6.97 6.33 -9.83
C ASN A 48 6.88 7.73 -10.43
N GLU A 49 8.00 8.42 -10.65
CA GLU A 49 8.02 9.73 -11.29
C GLU A 49 7.48 9.68 -12.72
N ALA A 50 7.93 8.70 -13.51
CA ALA A 50 7.43 8.47 -14.87
C ALA A 50 5.92 8.21 -14.89
N ALA A 51 5.44 7.33 -14.01
CA ALA A 51 4.01 7.04 -13.89
C ALA A 51 3.21 8.28 -13.43
N LEU A 52 3.72 9.03 -12.45
CA LEU A 52 3.09 10.25 -11.94
C LEU A 52 2.94 11.34 -13.00
N LYS A 53 3.91 11.46 -13.92
CA LYS A 53 3.83 12.39 -15.05
C LYS A 53 2.63 12.07 -15.94
N ILE A 54 2.51 10.81 -16.39
CA ILE A 54 1.39 10.37 -17.23
C ILE A 54 0.05 10.51 -16.50
N MET A 55 -0.02 10.10 -15.23
CA MET A 55 -1.24 10.25 -14.42
C MET A 55 -1.71 11.71 -14.34
N ARG A 56 -0.79 12.68 -14.25
CA ARG A 56 -1.15 14.10 -14.31
C ARG A 56 -1.62 14.54 -15.70
N GLU A 57 -0.92 14.12 -16.75
CA GLU A 57 -1.25 14.49 -18.15
C GLU A 57 -2.65 14.01 -18.56
N ILE A 58 -3.08 12.84 -18.09
CA ILE A 58 -4.42 12.29 -18.39
C ILE A 58 -5.52 12.80 -17.43
N GLY A 59 -5.19 13.74 -16.53
CA GLY A 59 -6.15 14.26 -15.54
C GLY A 59 -6.58 13.23 -14.51
N TRP A 60 -5.78 12.19 -14.22
CA TRP A 60 -6.14 11.10 -13.30
C TRP A 60 -6.53 11.58 -11.89
N PHE A 61 -5.89 12.65 -11.43
CA PHE A 61 -6.11 13.23 -10.10
C PHE A 61 -7.20 14.31 -10.08
N GLU A 62 -7.75 14.67 -11.23
CA GLU A 62 -8.85 15.62 -11.30
C GLU A 62 -10.13 14.94 -10.79
N LYS A 63 -10.79 15.55 -9.80
CA LYS A 63 -12.08 15.03 -9.32
C LYS A 63 -13.04 15.02 -10.50
N ARG A 64 -13.65 13.87 -10.80
CA ARG A 64 -14.86 13.82 -11.64
C ARG A 64 -15.95 14.64 -10.97
N THR A 65 -15.99 15.92 -11.28
CA THR A 65 -17.18 16.73 -11.08
C THR A 65 -18.06 16.45 -12.28
N THR A 66 -19.28 15.98 -11.99
CA THR A 66 -20.39 15.74 -12.92
C THR A 66 -20.36 14.43 -13.73
N LEU A 67 -21.14 13.46 -13.23
CA LEU A 67 -21.94 12.58 -14.09
C LEU A 67 -23.24 12.20 -13.35
N CYS A 68 -23.98 13.22 -12.92
CA CYS A 68 -25.37 13.10 -12.49
C CYS A 68 -26.24 14.16 -13.18
N SER A 69 -26.15 14.23 -14.52
CA SER A 69 -27.03 15.10 -15.31
C SER A 69 -27.63 14.42 -16.54
N ARG A 70 -27.48 13.09 -16.72
CA ARG A 70 -28.09 12.34 -17.84
C ARG A 70 -28.69 10.99 -17.47
N GLN A 71 -29.38 10.91 -16.31
CA GLN A 71 -30.38 9.88 -16.05
C GLN A 71 -31.76 10.53 -15.90
N LYS A 72 -32.21 11.18 -16.97
CA LYS A 72 -33.62 11.40 -17.25
C LYS A 72 -33.82 11.29 -18.76
N ALA A 73 -34.15 10.08 -19.19
CA ALA A 73 -34.96 9.76 -20.35
C ALA A 73 -35.65 8.43 -20.04
#